data_AF-A0A6J6K0J5-F1
#
_entry.id   AF-A0A6J6K0J5-F1
#
_cell.length_a   1.000
_cell.length_b   1.000
_cell.length_c   1.000
_cell.angle_alpha   90.00
_cell.angle_beta   90.00
_cell.angle_gamma   90.00
#
_symmetry.space_group_name_H-M   'P 1'
#
loop_
_entity.id
_entity.type
_entity.pdbx_description
1 polymer ?
#
loop_
_entity_poly.entity_id
_entity_poly.type
_entity_poly.pdbx_seq_one_letter_code
_entity_poly.pdbx_strand_id
1 'polypeptide(L)'
;MLLDLALGAGPSGVHLAHALTERRPDVAILVLTKYPDAQSATSDGVDLPVGVGFLRKQLVSEPDQLVAAIEQVLADRPDQIRQDKSPRRTFPELPDKGIVVLRLLAEGHSNQEIAKRTSLSVKSVERWLERIYREMKLDTDGSVNLRVAAVRRYLKETGAADRG
;
A
#
# COMPACT_ATOMS: atom_id res chain seq x y z
N MET A 1 8.72 -13.13 -16.77
CA MET A 1 8.14 -11.91 -17.36
C MET A 1 7.98 -10.86 -16.27
N LEU A 2 8.51 -9.65 -16.51
CA LEU A 2 8.26 -8.48 -15.67
C LEU A 2 7.05 -7.73 -16.22
N LEU A 3 6.10 -7.36 -15.36
CA LEU A 3 4.82 -6.79 -15.74
C LEU A 3 4.46 -5.56 -14.91
N ASP A 4 3.96 -4.49 -15.54
CA ASP A 4 3.33 -3.37 -14.84
C ASP A 4 1.80 -3.56 -14.82
N LEU A 5 1.12 -3.08 -13.78
CA LEU A 5 -0.34 -3.13 -13.68
C LEU A 5 -1.02 -2.00 -14.45
N ALA A 6 -0.39 -0.82 -14.53
CA ALA A 6 -0.91 0.29 -15.33
C ALA A 6 -0.47 0.15 -16.79
N LEU A 7 -1.31 -0.48 -17.60
CA LEU A 7 -1.07 -0.63 -19.05
C LEU A 7 -1.77 0.45 -19.92
N GLY A 8 -2.49 1.38 -19.30
CA GLY A 8 -3.26 2.41 -20.00
C GLY A 8 -4.72 2.01 -20.24
N ALA A 9 -5.33 2.54 -21.31
CA ALA A 9 -6.73 2.24 -21.64
C ALA A 9 -6.88 0.79 -22.13
N GLY A 10 -7.79 0.02 -21.52
CA GLY A 10 -8.06 -1.37 -21.86
C GLY A 10 -7.77 -2.34 -20.70
N PRO A 11 -7.45 -3.61 -21.00
CA PRO A 11 -7.17 -4.61 -19.98
C PRO A 11 -5.96 -4.22 -19.11
N SER A 12 -6.17 -4.19 -17.79
CA SER A 12 -5.10 -3.93 -16.82
C SER A 12 -4.03 -5.05 -16.83
N GLY A 13 -2.86 -4.79 -16.24
CA GLY A 13 -1.85 -5.83 -16.06
C GLY A 13 -2.32 -7.00 -15.19
N VAL A 14 -3.34 -6.82 -14.34
CA VAL A 14 -3.95 -7.93 -13.60
C VAL A 14 -4.67 -8.88 -14.56
N HIS A 15 -5.42 -8.36 -15.53
CA HIS A 15 -6.06 -9.18 -16.56
C HIS A 15 -5.05 -9.93 -17.42
N LEU A 16 -3.95 -9.26 -17.77
CA LEU A 16 -2.86 -9.89 -18.52
C LEU A 16 -2.20 -11.01 -17.71
N ALA A 17 -2.00 -10.81 -16.40
CA ALA A 17 -1.47 -11.83 -15.51
C ALA A 17 -2.36 -13.08 -15.51
N HIS A 18 -3.69 -12.92 -15.32
CA HIS A 18 -4.65 -14.05 -15.41
C HIS A 18 -4.57 -14.78 -16.75
N ALA A 19 -4.63 -14.05 -17.86
CA ALA A 19 -4.57 -14.64 -19.20
C ALA A 19 -3.27 -15.41 -19.45
N LEU A 20 -2.14 -14.93 -18.92
CA LEU A 20 -0.84 -15.59 -19.05
C LEU A 20 -0.73 -16.81 -18.15
N THR A 21 -1.18 -16.76 -16.91
CA THR A 21 -1.15 -17.91 -16.00
C THR A 21 -1.99 -19.07 -16.55
N GLU A 22 -3.12 -18.78 -17.21
CA GLU A 22 -3.95 -19.81 -17.86
C GLU A 22 -3.32 -20.37 -19.15
N ARG A 23 -2.75 -19.51 -20.00
CA ARG A 23 -2.29 -19.91 -21.34
C ARG A 23 -0.83 -20.37 -21.38
N ARG A 24 -0.02 -19.90 -20.44
CA ARG A 24 1.45 -20.07 -20.38
C ARG A 24 1.91 -20.27 -18.93
N PRO A 25 1.53 -21.38 -18.29
CA PRO A 25 1.96 -21.68 -16.92
C PRO A 25 3.48 -21.91 -16.80
N ASP A 26 4.18 -22.09 -17.92
CA ASP A 26 5.64 -22.16 -18.01
C ASP A 26 6.33 -20.81 -17.76
N VAL A 27 5.58 -19.70 -17.79
CA VAL A 27 6.12 -18.35 -17.64
C VAL A 27 5.94 -17.86 -16.21
N ALA A 28 7.05 -17.73 -15.49
CA ALA A 28 7.13 -17.02 -14.23
C ALA A 28 6.75 -15.53 -14.41
N ILE A 29 5.81 -15.00 -13.62
CA ILE A 29 5.36 -13.60 -13.71
C ILE A 29 5.73 -12.85 -12.42
N LEU A 30 6.40 -11.71 -12.57
CA LEU A 30 6.70 -10.76 -11.49
C LEU A 30 6.10 -9.41 -11.84
N VAL A 31 5.13 -8.97 -11.04
CA VAL A 31 4.56 -7.63 -11.15
C VAL A 31 5.46 -6.63 -10.46
N LEU A 32 5.79 -5.54 -11.14
CA LEU A 32 6.53 -4.41 -10.61
C LEU A 32 5.70 -3.15 -10.83
N THR A 33 5.11 -2.60 -9.77
CA THR A 33 4.08 -1.56 -9.89
C THR A 33 4.22 -0.43 -8.86
N LYS A 34 3.63 0.73 -9.13
CA LYS A 34 3.53 1.83 -8.15
C LYS A 34 2.34 1.67 -7.19
N TYR A 35 1.39 0.79 -7.50
CA TYR A 35 0.21 0.60 -6.66
C TYR A 35 0.54 -0.15 -5.36
N PRO A 36 -0.18 0.14 -4.25
CA PRO A 36 0.04 -0.54 -2.98
C PRO A 36 -0.37 -2.02 -3.04
N ASP A 37 -1.38 -2.35 -3.84
CA ASP A 37 -1.92 -3.69 -4.05
C ASP A 37 -2.49 -3.84 -5.48
N ALA A 38 -2.83 -5.08 -5.85
CA ALA A 38 -3.38 -5.40 -7.17
C ALA A 38 -4.75 -4.76 -7.43
N GLN A 39 -5.62 -4.75 -6.41
CA GLN A 39 -6.99 -4.23 -6.51
C GLN A 39 -7.00 -2.72 -6.80
N SER A 40 -6.01 -1.99 -6.28
CA SER A 40 -5.83 -0.56 -6.53
C SER A 40 -5.48 -0.22 -7.98
N ALA A 41 -5.03 -1.20 -8.76
CA ALA A 41 -4.64 -1.01 -10.15
C ALA A 41 -5.76 -1.30 -11.15
N THR A 42 -6.92 -1.78 -10.70
CA THR A 42 -8.05 -2.12 -11.56
C THR A 42 -9.34 -1.48 -11.08
N SER A 43 -10.27 -1.18 -11.99
CA SER A 43 -11.58 -0.62 -11.63
C SER A 43 -12.59 -1.66 -11.16
N ASP A 44 -12.35 -2.93 -11.47
CA ASP A 44 -13.20 -4.08 -11.14
C ASP A 44 -12.78 -4.80 -9.85
N GLY A 45 -11.69 -4.35 -9.20
CA GLY A 45 -11.24 -4.89 -7.91
C GLY A 45 -10.71 -6.32 -7.95
N VAL A 46 -10.29 -6.79 -9.14
CA VAL A 46 -9.74 -8.13 -9.33
C VAL A 46 -8.33 -8.22 -8.72
N ASP A 47 -8.09 -9.29 -7.96
CA ASP A 47 -6.76 -9.59 -7.39
C ASP A 47 -5.89 -10.39 -8.39
N LEU A 48 -4.59 -10.40 -8.17
CA LEU A 48 -3.63 -11.19 -8.96
C LEU A 48 -3.81 -12.69 -8.75
N PRO A 49 -3.64 -13.51 -9.81
CA PRO A 49 -3.71 -14.96 -9.69
C PRO A 49 -2.61 -15.51 -8.76
N VAL A 50 -2.85 -16.73 -8.27
CA VAL A 50 -1.85 -17.51 -7.53
C VAL A 50 -0.66 -17.78 -8.46
N GLY A 51 0.55 -17.85 -7.91
CA GLY A 51 1.75 -18.10 -8.71
C GLY A 51 2.41 -16.83 -9.29
N VAL A 52 1.81 -15.65 -9.07
CA VAL A 52 2.37 -14.37 -9.55
C VAL A 52 3.03 -13.60 -8.43
N GLY A 53 4.26 -13.16 -8.66
CA GLY A 53 4.99 -12.29 -7.76
C GLY A 53 4.55 -10.83 -7.79
N PHE A 54 4.74 -10.07 -6.71
CA PHE A 54 4.37 -8.66 -6.66
C PHE A 54 5.38 -7.80 -5.88
N LEU A 55 5.97 -6.83 -6.54
CA LEU A 55 6.84 -5.82 -5.94
C LEU A 55 6.34 -4.40 -6.19
N ARG A 56 6.46 -3.57 -5.15
CA ARG A 56 6.25 -2.13 -5.25
C ARG A 56 7.53 -1.47 -5.75
N LYS A 57 7.45 -0.77 -6.88
CA LYS A 57 8.56 -0.01 -7.51
C LYS A 57 9.30 0.87 -6.51
N GLN A 58 8.56 1.51 -5.60
CA GLN A 58 9.13 2.43 -4.60
C GLN A 58 9.92 1.72 -3.49
N LEU A 59 9.73 0.42 -3.30
CA LEU A 59 10.44 -0.36 -2.28
C LEU A 59 11.64 -1.13 -2.85
N VAL A 60 11.79 -1.15 -4.17
CA VAL A 60 12.95 -1.74 -4.84
C VAL A 60 13.97 -0.63 -5.03
N SER A 61 14.84 -0.46 -4.03
CA SER A 61 15.86 0.59 -4.03
C SER A 61 17.17 0.12 -4.66
N GLU A 62 17.41 -1.19 -4.69
CA GLU A 62 18.66 -1.81 -5.10
C GLU A 62 18.42 -2.89 -6.18
N PRO A 63 19.29 -2.98 -7.20
CA PRO A 63 19.18 -4.00 -8.25
C PRO A 63 19.12 -5.44 -7.71
N ASP A 64 19.86 -5.72 -6.65
CA ASP A 64 19.96 -7.06 -6.04
C ASP A 64 18.61 -7.54 -5.47
N GLN A 65 17.76 -6.62 -5.00
CA GLN A 65 16.42 -6.96 -4.53
C GLN A 65 15.52 -7.42 -5.67
N LEU A 66 15.65 -6.80 -6.85
CA LEU A 66 14.92 -7.21 -8.03
C LEU A 66 15.38 -8.59 -8.52
N VAL A 67 16.69 -8.82 -8.55
CA VAL A 67 17.28 -10.12 -8.93
C VAL A 67 16.79 -11.22 -7.98
N ALA A 68 16.89 -11.01 -6.67
CA ALA A 68 16.43 -11.96 -5.67
C ALA A 68 14.92 -12.28 -5.82
N ALA A 69 14.09 -11.28 -6.13
CA ALA A 69 12.68 -11.50 -6.36
C ALA A 69 12.39 -12.31 -7.64
N ILE A 70 13.15 -12.06 -8.72
CA ILE A 70 13.07 -12.86 -9.94
C ILE A 70 13.42 -14.32 -9.62
N GLU A 71 14.50 -14.56 -8.87
CA GLU A 71 14.90 -15.90 -8.44
C GLU A 71 13.80 -16.60 -7.61
N GLN A 72 13.11 -15.89 -6.71
CA GLN A 72 12.01 -16.48 -5.94
C GLN A 72 10.84 -16.89 -6.83
N VAL A 73 10.45 -16.08 -7.82
CA VAL A 73 9.36 -16.45 -8.73
C VAL A 73 9.79 -17.63 -9.62
N LEU A 74 11.04 -17.65 -10.10
CA LEU A 74 11.58 -18.77 -10.88
C LEU A 74 11.69 -20.07 -10.06
N ALA A 75 11.89 -19.97 -8.74
CA ALA A 75 11.92 -21.10 -7.81
C ALA A 75 10.52 -21.55 -7.33
N ASP A 76 9.45 -21.09 -7.99
CA ASP A 76 8.05 -21.37 -7.64
C ASP A 76 7.68 -20.95 -6.21
N ARG A 77 8.29 -19.84 -5.74
CA ARG A 77 8.02 -19.21 -4.43
C ARG A 77 7.51 -17.77 -4.55
N PRO A 78 6.57 -17.46 -5.46
CA PRO A 78 6.10 -16.09 -5.67
C PRO A 78 5.43 -15.48 -4.43
N ASP A 79 4.79 -16.29 -3.59
CA ASP A 79 4.15 -15.78 -2.36
C ASP A 79 5.15 -15.21 -1.33
N GLN A 80 6.43 -15.59 -1.38
CA GLN A 80 7.46 -15.04 -0.47
C GLN A 80 7.78 -13.58 -0.75
N ILE A 81 7.46 -13.10 -1.97
CA ILE A 81 7.76 -11.75 -2.41
C ILE A 81 6.49 -10.91 -2.67
N ARG A 82 5.28 -11.43 -2.43
CA ARG A 82 3.99 -10.71 -2.56
C ARG A 82 3.89 -9.56 -1.54
N GLN A 83 4.39 -8.37 -1.91
CA GLN A 83 4.33 -7.18 -1.04
C GLN A 83 2.91 -6.61 -0.87
N ASP A 84 2.00 -6.95 -1.78
CA ASP A 84 0.56 -6.64 -1.71
C ASP A 84 -0.17 -7.52 -0.69
N LYS A 85 0.27 -8.78 -0.53
CA LYS A 85 -0.24 -9.69 0.51
C LYS A 85 0.48 -9.54 1.84
N SER A 86 1.67 -8.92 1.84
CA SER A 86 2.45 -8.77 3.07
C SER A 86 1.63 -7.93 4.07
N PRO A 87 1.19 -8.51 5.19
CA PRO A 87 0.51 -7.78 6.24
C PRO A 87 1.56 -7.06 7.09
N ARG A 88 2.56 -6.44 6.46
CA ARG A 88 3.24 -5.34 7.13
C ARG A 88 2.21 -4.24 7.17
N ARG A 89 1.35 -4.29 8.20
CA ARG A 89 0.61 -3.14 8.68
C ARG A 89 1.62 -1.99 8.58
N THR A 90 1.32 -1.04 7.71
CA THR A 90 2.18 0.12 7.47
C THR A 90 2.57 0.78 8.81
N PHE A 91 1.65 0.66 9.77
CA PHE A 91 1.84 0.96 11.19
C PHE A 91 1.46 -0.28 12.02
N PRO A 92 2.38 -1.22 12.30
CA PRO A 92 2.05 -2.47 12.99
C PRO A 92 1.56 -2.25 14.42
N GLU A 93 1.99 -1.14 15.03
CA GLU A 93 1.63 -0.72 16.38
C GLU A 93 0.30 0.06 16.43
N LEU A 94 -0.26 0.49 15.29
CA LEU A 94 -1.57 1.13 15.24
C LEU A 94 -2.70 0.09 15.16
N PRO A 95 -3.68 0.14 16.09
CA PRO A 95 -4.93 -0.60 15.94
C PRO A 95 -5.70 -0.17 14.69
N ASP A 96 -6.59 -1.04 14.19
CA ASP A 96 -7.35 -0.78 12.95
C ASP A 96 -8.15 0.53 13.01
N LYS A 97 -8.69 0.89 14.19
CA LYS A 97 -9.36 2.18 14.40
C LYS A 97 -8.42 3.38 14.23
N GLY A 98 -7.16 3.26 14.67
CA GLY A 98 -6.14 4.30 14.49
C GLY A 98 -5.75 4.48 13.03
N ILE A 99 -5.70 3.40 12.25
CA ILE A 99 -5.45 3.45 10.81
C ILE A 99 -6.59 4.17 10.08
N VAL A 100 -7.86 3.89 10.44
CA VAL A 100 -9.02 4.58 9.87
C VAL A 100 -8.99 6.08 10.15
N VAL A 101 -8.68 6.47 11.39
CA VAL A 101 -8.53 7.89 11.77
C VAL A 101 -7.40 8.56 10.96
N LEU A 102 -6.25 7.90 10.82
CA LEU A 102 -5.12 8.40 10.04
C LEU A 102 -5.42 8.53 8.54
N ARG A 103 -6.19 7.59 7.98
CA ARG A 103 -6.63 7.66 6.58
C ARG A 103 -7.53 8.87 6.35
N LEU A 104 -8.57 9.05 7.17
CA LEU A 104 -9.47 10.19 7.07
C LEU A 104 -8.74 11.52 7.31
N LEU A 105 -7.69 11.50 8.15
CA LEU A 105 -6.79 12.63 8.33
C LEU A 105 -6.06 13.00 7.03
N ALA A 106 -5.54 12.00 6.32
CA ALA A 106 -4.83 12.17 5.06
C ALA A 106 -5.75 12.60 3.91
N GLU A 107 -7.03 12.25 3.97
CA GLU A 107 -8.09 12.76 3.07
C GLU A 107 -8.44 14.24 3.34
N GLY A 108 -7.87 14.86 4.38
CA GLY A 108 -8.07 16.27 4.70
C GLY A 108 -9.28 16.56 5.58
N HIS A 109 -9.93 15.54 6.15
CA HIS A 109 -11.10 15.73 7.00
C HIS A 109 -10.76 16.37 8.35
N SER A 110 -11.64 17.23 8.87
CA SER A 110 -11.52 17.83 10.20
C SER A 110 -11.80 16.81 11.31
N ASN A 111 -11.38 17.07 12.56
CA ASN A 111 -11.65 16.16 13.67
C ASN A 111 -13.16 15.92 13.89
N GLN A 112 -13.98 16.93 13.63
CA GLN A 112 -15.45 16.82 13.69
C GLN A 112 -15.99 15.88 12.61
N GLU A 113 -15.47 15.96 11.40
CA GLU A 113 -15.90 15.09 10.30
C GLU A 113 -15.42 13.65 10.51
N ILE A 114 -14.19 13.47 10.99
CA ILE A 114 -13.64 12.16 11.37
C ILE A 114 -14.49 11.53 12.48
N ALA A 115 -14.87 12.32 13.51
CA ALA A 115 -15.70 11.88 14.61
C ALA A 115 -17.06 11.35 14.11
N LYS A 116 -17.72 12.10 13.22
CA LYS A 116 -18.98 11.68 12.59
C LYS A 116 -18.83 10.37 11.81
N ARG A 117 -17.82 10.26 10.95
CA ARG A 117 -17.61 9.09 10.07
C ARG A 117 -17.23 7.82 10.82
N THR A 118 -16.60 7.96 11.99
CA THR A 118 -16.13 6.84 12.80
C THR A 118 -17.06 6.51 13.98
N SER A 119 -18.17 7.25 14.12
CA SER A 119 -19.05 7.19 15.29
C SER A 119 -18.29 7.36 16.62
N LEU A 120 -17.27 8.21 16.61
CA LEU A 120 -16.45 8.56 17.78
C LEU A 120 -16.79 9.98 18.26
N SER A 121 -16.48 10.28 19.52
CA SER A 121 -16.47 11.67 19.98
C SER A 121 -15.25 12.42 19.40
N VAL A 122 -15.35 13.73 19.24
CA VAL A 122 -14.22 14.59 18.83
C VAL A 122 -13.01 14.38 19.76
N LYS A 123 -13.26 14.29 21.07
CA LYS A 123 -12.24 14.01 22.09
C LYS A 123 -11.60 12.62 21.95
N SER A 124 -12.33 11.64 21.42
CA SER A 124 -11.77 10.32 21.10
C SER A 124 -10.89 10.39 19.87
N VAL A 125 -11.24 11.18 18.87
CA VAL A 125 -10.40 11.41 17.67
C VAL A 125 -9.09 12.10 18.07
N GLU A 126 -9.13 13.13 18.91
CA GLU A 126 -7.93 13.81 19.42
C GLU A 126 -6.98 12.84 20.13
N ARG A 127 -7.52 11.98 21.01
CA ARG A 127 -6.73 10.94 21.68
C ARG A 127 -6.12 9.93 20.70
N TRP A 128 -6.84 9.58 19.63
CA TRP A 128 -6.28 8.75 18.57
C TRP A 128 -5.13 9.45 17.85
N LEU A 129 -5.26 10.74 17.54
CA LEU A 129 -4.21 11.51 16.88
C LEU A 129 -2.96 11.61 17.76
N GLU A 130 -3.11 11.90 19.05
CA GLU A 130 -1.97 11.89 19.99
C GLU A 130 -1.26 10.54 20.03
N ARG A 131 -2.03 9.44 20.06
CA ARG A 131 -1.45 8.10 19.99
C ARG A 131 -0.69 7.93 18.68
N ILE A 132 -1.31 8.24 17.54
CA ILE A 132 -0.66 8.15 16.22
C ILE A 132 0.66 8.92 16.19
N TYR A 133 0.71 10.15 16.70
CA TYR A 133 1.93 10.94 16.72
C TYR A 133 3.02 10.30 17.57
N ARG A 134 2.67 9.73 18.73
CA ARG A 134 3.60 8.97 19.57
C ARG A 134 4.13 7.71 18.88
N GLU A 135 3.25 6.89 18.30
CA GLU A 135 3.66 5.67 17.57
C GLU A 135 4.56 6.01 16.37
N MET A 136 4.30 7.15 15.70
CA MET A 136 5.13 7.63 14.59
C MET A 136 6.42 8.33 15.02
N LYS A 137 6.67 8.47 16.32
CA LYS A 137 7.80 9.21 16.90
C LYS A 137 7.91 10.63 16.36
N LEU A 138 6.77 11.30 16.19
CA LEU A 138 6.72 12.70 15.76
C LEU A 138 6.92 13.60 16.99
N ASP A 139 7.92 14.46 16.93
CA ASP A 139 8.28 15.33 18.04
C ASP A 139 7.29 16.49 18.21
N THR A 140 6.97 16.79 19.46
CA THR A 140 6.06 17.86 19.89
C THR A 140 6.79 19.17 20.15
N ASP A 141 8.09 19.24 19.87
CA ASP A 141 8.97 20.40 20.04
C ASP A 141 8.55 21.68 19.27
N GLY A 142 7.43 21.63 18.54
CA GLY A 142 6.78 22.78 17.93
C GLY A 142 7.41 23.22 16.61
N SER A 143 8.48 22.54 16.19
CA SER A 143 9.20 22.83 14.95
C SER A 143 8.42 22.45 13.69
N VAL A 144 7.49 21.49 13.80
CA VAL A 144 6.71 20.95 12.67
C VAL A 144 5.25 20.74 13.07
N ASN A 145 4.34 20.98 12.13
CA ASN A 145 2.94 20.62 12.29
C ASN A 145 2.77 19.09 12.29
N LEU A 146 2.54 18.50 13.46
CA LEU A 146 2.37 17.06 13.67
C LEU A 146 1.34 16.42 12.74
N ARG A 147 0.25 17.13 12.44
CA ARG A 147 -0.80 16.64 11.55
C ARG A 147 -0.26 16.44 10.14
N VAL A 148 0.44 17.45 9.63
CA VAL A 148 1.05 17.42 8.30
C VAL A 148 2.15 16.37 8.24
N ALA A 149 2.98 16.26 9.29
CA ALA A 149 4.02 15.25 9.38
C ALA A 149 3.46 13.81 9.35
N ALA A 150 2.40 13.55 10.13
CA ALA A 150 1.72 12.26 10.15
C ALA A 150 1.10 11.90 8.79
N VAL A 151 0.43 12.86 8.14
CA VAL A 151 -0.13 12.67 6.79
C VAL A 151 0.97 12.40 5.77
N ARG A 152 2.06 13.19 5.75
CA ARG A 152 3.19 12.96 4.84
C ARG A 152 3.79 11.57 5.01
N ARG A 153 3.94 11.11 6.26
CA ARG A 153 4.43 9.76 6.54
C ARG A 153 3.47 8.69 6.06
N TYR A 154 2.18 8.83 6.36
CA TYR A 154 1.13 7.94 5.87
C TYR A 154 1.14 7.83 4.34
N LEU A 155 1.19 8.97 3.63
CA LEU A 155 1.19 8.99 2.18
C LEU A 155 2.47 8.38 1.57
N LYS A 156 3.62 8.59 2.20
CA LYS A 156 4.90 7.98 1.79
C LYS A 156 4.86 6.46 1.93
N GLU A 157 4.28 5.95 3.01
CA GLU A 157 4.29 4.51 3.30
C GLU A 157 3.12 3.75 2.62
N THR A 158 2.04 4.45 2.25
CA THR A 158 0.89 3.89 1.49
C THR A 158 0.92 4.18 -0.01
N GLY A 159 1.86 5.00 -0.49
CA GLY A 159 1.95 5.39 -1.90
C GLY A 159 0.83 6.33 -2.38
N ALA A 160 -0.01 6.82 -1.47
CA ALA A 160 -1.15 7.68 -1.79
C ALA A 160 -0.77 9.15 -2.10
N ALA A 161 0.53 9.49 -2.07
CA ALA A 161 1.05 10.85 -2.27
C ALA A 161 0.89 11.41 -3.71
N ASP A 162 0.54 10.59 -4.69
CA ASP A 162 0.65 10.94 -6.12
C ASP A 162 -0.71 11.25 -6.78
N ARG A 163 -1.72 11.63 -6.00
CA ARG A 163 -3.00 12.14 -6.50
C ARG A 163 -3.01 13.66 -6.40
N GLY A 164 -2.28 14.32 -7.30
CA GLY A 164 -2.27 15.77 -7.50
C GLY A 164 -2.13 16.09 -8.98
#